data_AF-A0AAD9NSK9-F1
#
_entry.id   AF-A0AAD9NSK9-F1
#
_cell.length_a   1.000
_cell.length_b   1.000
_cell.length_c   1.000
_cell.angle_alpha   90.00
_cell.angle_beta   90.00
_cell.angle_gamma   90.00
#
_symmetry.space_group_name_H-M   'P 1'
#
loop_
_entity.id
_entity.type
_entity.pdbx_description
1 polymer ?
#
loop_
_entity_poly.entity_id
_entity_poly.type
_entity_poly.pdbx_seq_one_letter_code
_entity_poly.pdbx_strand_id
1 'polypeptide(L)'
;MLLPKSYRRVTLPEQITRDAYCCDCQILRSASKWSAGISHVEDSIQQAYLQLIRNAKHFIYIENQFFISTCDDHKEENGIAEALYKRIIKAHSDGEVFRVYVVMPLLPAFEGEVGTSSGAAIQVVMHWNYMSISRGGKSLLERLAAEITDPFEYISFYGLRTHSELGGNLTTELIYVHSKLMIVDDTKVIIGSANINDRSLIGKRDSELAIVVEDTKMVRSCMNGQSCMVGQYASSLRKSLFREHLGLMSKKTSIDVSDPVLSGFYKGVWMKQATINTSMYDKVFNCIPSDKVHNFHELRHQQKIEPLHKTCPTEARRLLTKVKGHLVLLPLRFLYREHLQPAIGFGTKEALVPTMIWT
;
A
#
# COMPACT_ATOMS: atom_id res chain seq x y z
N MET A 1 14.48 23.45 -15.05
CA MET A 1 15.25 22.62 -16.01
C MET A 1 14.27 21.68 -16.70
N LEU A 2 13.97 21.93 -17.99
CA LEU A 2 13.14 21.04 -18.82
C LEU A 2 13.94 19.75 -19.03
N LEU A 3 13.34 18.58 -18.77
CA LEU A 3 13.89 17.33 -19.27
C LEU A 3 14.00 17.45 -20.80
N PRO A 4 15.13 17.05 -21.41
CA PRO A 4 15.29 17.16 -22.85
C PRO A 4 14.12 16.45 -23.54
N LYS A 5 13.41 17.16 -24.45
CA LYS A 5 12.38 16.55 -25.28
C LYS A 5 13.02 15.37 -26.02
N SER A 6 12.37 14.20 -25.93
CA SER A 6 12.72 13.02 -26.72
C SER A 6 13.00 13.40 -28.17
N TYR A 7 14.11 12.93 -28.72
CA TYR A 7 14.42 13.09 -30.15
C TYR A 7 13.28 12.41 -30.94
N ARG A 8 12.72 13.11 -31.94
CA ARG A 8 11.56 12.63 -32.71
C ARG A 8 11.76 11.27 -33.41
N ARG A 9 13.00 10.77 -33.47
CA ARG A 9 13.37 9.46 -34.01
C ARG A 9 14.43 8.83 -33.12
N VAL A 10 14.02 8.05 -32.14
CA VAL A 10 14.89 7.13 -31.40
C VAL A 10 14.47 5.72 -31.79
N THR A 11 15.38 4.98 -32.43
CA THR A 11 15.20 3.53 -32.62
C THR A 11 15.72 2.86 -31.35
N LEU A 12 14.81 2.31 -30.55
CA LEU A 12 15.18 1.54 -29.36
C LEU A 12 15.55 0.10 -29.77
N PRO A 13 16.52 -0.54 -29.08
CA PRO A 13 16.83 -1.94 -29.30
C PRO A 13 15.60 -2.84 -29.14
N GLU A 14 15.45 -3.83 -30.01
CA GLU A 14 14.31 -4.76 -30.00
C GLU A 14 14.19 -5.51 -28.66
N GLN A 15 15.32 -5.78 -28.00
CA GLN A 15 15.37 -6.39 -26.67
C GLN A 15 14.67 -5.54 -25.60
N ILE A 16 14.58 -4.21 -25.80
CA ILE A 16 13.91 -3.28 -24.90
C ILE A 16 12.43 -3.13 -25.28
N THR A 17 12.10 -3.20 -26.57
CA THR A 17 10.74 -2.91 -27.05
C THR A 17 9.83 -4.12 -27.19
N ARG A 18 10.37 -5.35 -27.21
CA ARG A 18 9.60 -6.57 -27.51
C ARG A 18 8.35 -6.74 -26.64
N ASP A 19 8.47 -6.46 -25.35
CA ASP A 19 7.39 -6.58 -24.36
C ASP A 19 6.91 -5.19 -23.88
N ALA A 20 7.23 -4.12 -24.62
CA ALA A 20 6.84 -2.77 -24.29
C ALA A 20 5.41 -2.45 -24.77
N TYR A 21 4.76 -1.54 -24.05
CA TYR A 21 3.43 -1.02 -24.38
C TYR A 21 3.54 0.39 -24.94
N CYS A 22 2.69 0.73 -25.91
CA CYS A 22 2.58 2.09 -26.43
C CYS A 22 1.63 2.89 -25.53
N CYS A 23 2.16 3.86 -24.79
CA CYS A 23 1.42 4.68 -23.84
C CYS A 23 1.87 6.14 -23.91
N ASP A 24 0.98 7.06 -23.54
CA ASP A 24 1.35 8.45 -23.30
C ASP A 24 2.00 8.54 -21.93
N CYS A 25 3.20 9.11 -21.88
CA CYS A 25 4.04 9.10 -20.68
C CYS A 25 4.47 10.53 -20.32
N GLN A 26 4.25 10.92 -19.07
CA GLN A 26 4.68 12.20 -18.53
C GLN A 26 5.60 11.97 -17.32
N ILE A 27 6.83 12.50 -17.39
CA ILE A 27 7.76 12.49 -16.25
C ILE A 27 7.37 13.61 -15.28
N LEU A 28 7.42 13.27 -14.00
CA LEU A 28 7.12 14.13 -12.86
C LEU A 28 8.29 14.09 -11.87
N ARG A 29 8.39 15.11 -11.02
CA ARG A 29 9.39 15.15 -9.95
C ARG A 29 8.93 15.92 -8.72
N SER A 30 9.56 15.58 -7.60
CA SER A 30 9.64 16.43 -6.41
C SER A 30 11.02 17.05 -6.39
N ALA A 31 11.12 18.38 -6.47
CA ALA A 31 12.41 19.07 -6.49
C ALA A 31 12.29 20.50 -5.98
N SER A 32 13.39 21.04 -5.46
CA SER A 32 13.46 22.44 -5.04
C SER A 32 14.86 23.02 -5.24
N LYS A 33 15.10 24.22 -4.70
CA LYS A 33 16.37 24.93 -4.84
C LYS A 33 17.56 24.11 -4.35
N TRP A 34 17.43 23.39 -3.23
CA TRP A 34 18.55 22.66 -2.63
C TRP A 34 18.93 21.41 -3.42
N SER A 35 17.94 20.72 -4.01
CA SER A 35 18.15 19.44 -4.70
C SER A 35 18.42 19.57 -6.20
N ALA A 36 17.87 20.59 -6.86
CA ALA A 36 17.97 20.76 -8.31
C ALA A 36 18.29 22.19 -8.78
N GLY A 37 18.54 23.14 -7.87
CA GLY A 37 18.88 24.52 -8.22
C GLY A 37 17.75 25.32 -8.88
N ILE A 38 16.50 24.85 -8.81
CA ILE A 38 15.34 25.50 -9.42
C ILE A 38 14.80 26.64 -8.53
N SER A 39 14.26 27.70 -9.15
CA SER A 39 13.77 28.89 -8.45
C SER A 39 12.43 28.68 -7.74
N HIS A 40 11.62 27.74 -8.21
CA HIS A 40 10.34 27.37 -7.64
C HIS A 40 10.34 25.89 -7.26
N VAL A 41 9.67 25.56 -6.17
CA VAL A 41 9.43 24.17 -5.78
C VAL A 41 8.58 23.50 -6.86
N GLU A 42 8.96 22.30 -7.25
CA GLU A 42 8.16 21.44 -8.11
C GLU A 42 7.67 20.25 -7.27
N ASP A 43 6.36 20.10 -7.20
CA ASP A 43 5.60 19.07 -6.50
C ASP A 43 4.69 18.31 -7.49
N SER A 44 5.14 18.16 -8.75
CA SER A 44 4.32 17.64 -9.85
C SER A 44 3.87 16.19 -9.62
N ILE A 45 4.61 15.42 -8.81
CA ILE A 45 4.20 14.09 -8.33
C ILE A 45 2.95 14.18 -7.44
N GLN A 46 2.96 15.06 -6.42
CA GLN A 46 1.81 15.26 -5.53
C GLN A 46 0.58 15.69 -6.32
N GLN A 47 0.74 16.68 -7.20
CA GLN A 47 -0.37 17.18 -8.02
C GLN A 47 -0.98 16.08 -8.90
N ALA A 48 -0.15 15.23 -9.50
CA ALA A 48 -0.62 14.09 -10.28
C ALA A 48 -1.37 13.06 -9.43
N TYR A 49 -0.85 12.69 -8.26
CA TYR A 49 -1.56 11.80 -7.33
C TYR A 49 -2.95 12.35 -6.98
N LEU A 50 -3.03 13.63 -6.58
CA LEU A 50 -4.29 14.28 -6.22
C LEU A 50 -5.28 14.32 -7.39
N GLN A 51 -4.80 14.65 -8.60
CA GLN A 51 -5.63 14.71 -9.80
C GLN A 51 -6.14 13.32 -10.20
N LEU A 52 -5.30 12.29 -10.12
CA LEU A 52 -5.67 10.91 -10.42
C LEU A 52 -6.74 10.40 -9.45
N ILE A 53 -6.57 10.64 -8.14
CA ILE A 53 -7.54 10.23 -7.11
C ILE A 53 -8.89 10.93 -7.32
N ARG A 54 -8.88 12.25 -7.54
CA ARG A 54 -10.10 13.05 -7.72
C ARG A 54 -10.91 12.62 -8.95
N ASN A 55 -10.22 12.19 -10.02
CA ASN A 55 -10.84 11.82 -11.29
C ASN A 55 -11.15 10.32 -11.43
N ALA A 56 -10.77 9.49 -10.45
CA ALA A 56 -11.04 8.05 -10.45
C ALA A 56 -12.55 7.78 -10.53
N LYS A 57 -12.98 6.76 -11.25
CA LYS A 57 -14.40 6.43 -11.48
C LYS A 57 -14.82 5.12 -10.85
N HIS A 58 -13.96 4.12 -10.86
CA HIS A 58 -14.28 2.76 -10.48
C HIS A 58 -13.39 2.26 -9.35
N PHE A 59 -12.07 2.40 -9.47
CA PHE A 59 -11.19 1.94 -8.42
C PHE A 59 -9.81 2.59 -8.44
N ILE A 60 -9.14 2.48 -7.30
CA ILE A 60 -7.75 2.84 -7.11
C ILE A 60 -7.03 1.64 -6.49
N TYR A 61 -5.88 1.27 -7.03
CA TYR A 61 -4.97 0.28 -6.44
C TYR A 61 -3.65 0.96 -6.11
N ILE A 62 -3.20 0.84 -4.87
CA ILE A 62 -1.98 1.47 -4.34
C ILE A 62 -1.06 0.38 -3.81
N GLU A 63 0.20 0.38 -4.24
CA GLU A 63 1.28 -0.24 -3.47
C GLU A 63 2.27 0.85 -3.05
N ASN A 64 2.46 1.02 -1.74
CA ASN A 64 3.39 2.01 -1.24
C ASN A 64 4.09 1.57 0.04
N GLN A 65 5.36 1.94 0.20
CA GLN A 65 6.15 1.64 1.39
C GLN A 65 5.62 2.38 2.62
N PHE A 66 5.07 3.58 2.43
CA PHE A 66 4.47 4.38 3.49
C PHE A 66 3.07 4.84 3.11
N PHE A 67 2.23 5.05 4.12
CA PHE A 67 0.94 5.70 3.98
C PHE A 67 0.82 6.74 5.11
N ILE A 68 1.64 7.79 5.00
CA ILE A 68 1.69 8.90 5.96
C ILE A 68 1.11 10.13 5.27
N SER A 69 -0.14 10.41 5.58
CA SER A 69 -0.91 11.48 5.00
C SER A 69 -1.93 12.02 5.99
N THR A 70 -2.32 13.26 5.82
CA THR A 70 -3.30 13.92 6.67
C THR A 70 -4.65 13.98 5.99
N CYS A 71 -5.64 14.01 6.85
CA CYS A 71 -7.04 14.19 6.52
C CYS A 71 -7.48 15.64 6.78
N ASP A 72 -6.54 16.57 6.93
CA ASP A 72 -6.83 18.00 7.10
C ASP A 72 -6.48 18.75 5.80
N ASP A 73 -7.25 19.79 5.46
CA ASP A 73 -7.08 20.58 4.22
C ASP A 73 -5.99 21.67 4.40
N HIS A 74 -4.87 21.31 5.05
CA HIS A 74 -3.75 22.20 5.25
C HIS A 74 -2.87 22.22 4.00
N LYS A 75 -2.63 23.42 3.46
CA LYS A 75 -1.89 23.64 2.21
C LYS A 75 -0.42 23.19 2.24
N GLU A 76 0.10 22.82 3.42
CA GLU A 76 1.51 22.47 3.64
C GLU A 76 1.77 20.95 3.70
N GLU A 77 0.72 20.14 3.57
CA GLU A 77 0.76 18.68 3.69
C GLU A 77 0.42 18.00 2.36
N ASN A 78 0.74 16.71 2.22
CA ASN A 78 0.59 16.01 0.95
C ASN A 78 -0.88 15.82 0.48
N GLY A 79 -1.84 15.74 1.41
CA GLY A 79 -3.29 15.71 1.13
C GLY A 79 -3.84 14.44 0.46
N ILE A 80 -3.08 13.35 0.40
CA ILE A 80 -3.50 12.08 -0.25
C ILE A 80 -4.68 11.43 0.48
N ALA A 81 -4.65 11.33 1.81
CA ALA A 81 -5.74 10.74 2.59
C ALA A 81 -7.02 11.58 2.49
N GLU A 82 -6.91 12.91 2.51
CA GLU A 82 -8.05 13.80 2.27
C GLU A 82 -8.66 13.64 0.87
N ALA A 83 -7.83 13.49 -0.17
CA ALA A 83 -8.33 13.24 -1.52
C ALA A 83 -9.08 11.90 -1.63
N LEU A 84 -8.55 10.84 -0.99
CA LEU A 84 -9.22 9.53 -0.93
C LEU A 84 -10.54 9.61 -0.16
N TYR A 85 -10.55 10.28 1.00
CA TYR A 85 -11.77 10.52 1.77
C TYR A 85 -12.84 11.20 0.92
N LYS A 86 -12.52 12.36 0.32
CA LYS A 86 -13.45 13.11 -0.54
C LYS A 86 -13.97 12.26 -1.69
N ARG A 87 -13.11 11.46 -2.34
CA ARG A 87 -13.52 10.61 -3.46
C ARG A 87 -14.45 9.48 -3.03
N ILE A 88 -14.16 8.83 -1.90
CA ILE A 88 -14.97 7.74 -1.35
C ILE A 88 -16.34 8.27 -0.90
N ILE A 89 -16.38 9.39 -0.18
CA ILE A 89 -17.64 10.03 0.23
C ILE A 89 -18.49 10.37 -1.00
N LYS A 90 -17.88 10.92 -2.06
CA LYS A 90 -18.58 11.15 -3.32
C LYS A 90 -19.20 9.86 -3.89
N ALA A 91 -18.45 8.77 -3.98
CA ALA A 91 -18.98 7.49 -4.46
C ALA A 91 -20.13 7.00 -3.57
N HIS A 92 -20.00 7.15 -2.26
CA HIS A 92 -21.02 6.73 -1.30
C HIS A 92 -22.32 7.54 -1.47
N SER A 93 -22.22 8.87 -1.52
CA SER A 93 -23.37 9.75 -1.74
C SER A 93 -24.06 9.52 -3.08
N ASP A 94 -23.29 9.18 -4.12
CA ASP A 94 -23.81 8.92 -5.47
C ASP A 94 -24.31 7.46 -5.64
N GLY A 95 -24.15 6.60 -4.62
CA GLY A 95 -24.52 5.18 -4.70
C GLY A 95 -23.66 4.35 -5.66
N GLU A 96 -22.46 4.82 -5.98
CA GLU A 96 -21.54 4.20 -6.93
C GLU A 96 -20.75 3.05 -6.29
N VAL A 97 -20.48 2.00 -7.07
CA VAL A 97 -19.51 0.97 -6.68
C VAL A 97 -18.10 1.52 -6.92
N PHE A 98 -17.38 1.81 -5.84
CA PHE A 98 -16.01 2.31 -5.87
C PHE A 98 -15.14 1.54 -4.88
N ARG A 99 -13.93 1.13 -5.28
CA ARG A 99 -13.02 0.34 -4.42
C ARG A 99 -11.61 0.95 -4.38
N VAL A 100 -10.99 0.92 -3.21
CA VAL A 100 -9.60 1.33 -2.99
C VAL A 100 -8.86 0.19 -2.31
N TYR A 101 -7.81 -0.28 -2.96
CA TYR A 101 -6.92 -1.33 -2.46
C TYR A 101 -5.61 -0.68 -2.05
N VAL A 102 -5.16 -0.90 -0.82
CA VAL A 102 -3.86 -0.41 -0.35
C VAL A 102 -3.01 -1.57 0.13
N VAL A 103 -1.89 -1.83 -0.55
CA VAL A 103 -0.90 -2.84 -0.17
C VAL A 103 0.36 -2.13 0.32
N MET A 104 0.79 -2.44 1.54
CA MET A 104 1.92 -1.76 2.19
C MET A 104 2.69 -2.76 3.06
N PRO A 105 3.94 -2.47 3.49
CA PRO A 105 4.68 -3.42 4.30
C PRO A 105 4.01 -3.58 5.67
N LEU A 106 4.01 -4.82 6.19
CA LEU A 106 3.42 -5.12 7.50
C LEU A 106 4.14 -4.37 8.63
N LEU A 107 5.46 -4.20 8.51
CA LEU A 107 6.28 -3.40 9.41
C LEU A 107 7.24 -2.53 8.58
N PRO A 108 7.57 -1.31 9.03
CA PRO A 108 8.65 -0.51 8.47
C PRO A 108 10.00 -1.26 8.49
N ALA A 109 10.81 -1.14 7.41
CA ALA A 109 12.14 -1.75 7.35
C ALA A 109 13.19 -0.84 8.00
N PHE A 110 13.28 -0.92 9.33
CA PHE A 110 14.39 -0.38 10.09
C PHE A 110 15.02 -1.51 10.91
N GLU A 111 16.30 -1.37 11.23
CA GLU A 111 16.95 -2.28 12.17
C GLU A 111 16.30 -2.18 13.56
N GLY A 112 16.15 -3.32 14.22
CA GLY A 112 15.62 -3.42 15.57
C GLY A 112 14.36 -4.27 15.70
N GLU A 113 13.95 -4.47 16.94
CA GLU A 113 12.78 -5.28 17.29
C GLU A 113 11.67 -4.42 17.89
N VAL A 114 10.43 -4.61 17.44
CA VAL A 114 9.26 -3.90 17.97
C VAL A 114 9.12 -4.18 19.47
N GLY A 115 8.95 -3.13 20.27
CA GLY A 115 8.84 -3.23 21.73
C GLY A 115 10.18 -3.26 22.47
N THR A 116 11.30 -3.10 21.76
CA THR A 116 12.62 -2.87 22.35
C THR A 116 13.09 -1.43 22.09
N SER A 117 14.13 -0.99 22.80
CA SER A 117 14.77 0.31 22.57
C SER A 117 15.38 0.44 21.17
N SER A 118 15.77 -0.67 20.55
CA SER A 118 16.30 -0.70 19.17
C SER A 118 15.23 -0.43 18.10
N GLY A 119 13.94 -0.67 18.42
CA GLY A 119 12.83 -0.53 17.48
C GLY A 119 12.14 0.83 17.47
N ALA A 120 12.77 1.89 18.00
CA ALA A 120 12.15 3.21 18.12
C ALA A 120 11.70 3.77 16.76
N ALA A 121 12.55 3.71 15.73
CA ALA A 121 12.21 4.16 14.37
C ALA A 121 11.01 3.39 13.79
N ILE A 122 10.94 2.08 14.03
CA ILE A 122 9.80 1.24 13.62
C ILE A 122 8.52 1.75 14.29
N GLN A 123 8.57 2.06 15.59
CA GLN A 123 7.42 2.57 16.34
C GLN A 123 6.96 3.93 15.85
N VAL A 124 7.88 4.87 15.57
CA VAL A 124 7.51 6.21 15.10
C VAL A 124 6.86 6.17 13.72
N VAL A 125 7.42 5.41 12.79
CA VAL A 125 6.85 5.30 11.44
C VAL A 125 5.51 4.56 11.48
N MET A 126 5.40 3.52 12.31
CA MET A 126 4.14 2.81 12.55
C MET A 126 3.08 3.73 13.17
N HIS A 127 3.46 4.61 14.09
CA HIS A 127 2.58 5.63 14.65
C HIS A 127 1.97 6.47 13.52
N TRP A 128 2.79 7.07 12.66
CA TRP A 128 2.30 7.94 11.60
C TRP A 128 1.45 7.21 10.56
N ASN A 129 1.83 5.99 10.16
CA ASN A 129 0.97 5.16 9.32
C ASN A 129 -0.42 4.93 9.96
N TYR A 130 -0.46 4.56 11.24
CA TYR A 130 -1.74 4.35 11.91
C TYR A 130 -2.53 5.65 12.13
N MET A 131 -1.87 6.77 12.39
CA MET A 131 -2.54 8.08 12.51
C MET A 131 -3.21 8.50 11.19
N SER A 132 -2.60 8.14 10.06
CA SER A 132 -3.20 8.38 8.74
C SER A 132 -4.34 7.43 8.42
N ILE A 133 -4.21 6.16 8.82
CA ILE A 133 -5.15 5.10 8.41
C ILE A 133 -6.33 4.97 9.38
N SER A 134 -6.09 4.82 10.69
CA SER A 134 -7.10 4.29 11.62
C SER A 134 -7.05 4.81 13.06
N ARG A 135 -6.22 5.81 13.41
CA ARG A 135 -6.05 6.31 14.79
C ARG A 135 -6.01 7.83 14.86
N GLY A 136 -6.43 8.38 15.99
CA GLY A 136 -6.25 9.80 16.30
C GLY A 136 -7.52 10.65 16.19
N GLY A 137 -8.69 10.02 16.02
CA GLY A 137 -10.00 10.67 15.92
C GLY A 137 -10.29 11.36 14.58
N LYS A 138 -9.28 11.50 13.71
CA LYS A 138 -9.36 12.18 12.41
C LYS A 138 -8.72 11.39 11.26
N SER A 139 -8.32 10.14 11.50
CA SER A 139 -7.74 9.31 10.44
C SER A 139 -8.75 9.02 9.33
N LEU A 140 -8.25 8.53 8.20
CA LEU A 140 -9.08 8.22 7.03
C LEU A 140 -10.26 7.30 7.38
N LEU A 141 -10.00 6.18 8.07
CA LEU A 141 -11.07 5.24 8.41
C LEU A 141 -12.01 5.77 9.49
N GLU A 142 -11.53 6.54 10.48
CA GLU A 142 -12.39 7.15 11.50
C GLU A 142 -13.34 8.17 10.89
N ARG A 143 -12.86 9.00 9.95
CA ARG A 143 -13.72 9.96 9.23
C ARG A 143 -14.71 9.27 8.28
N LEU A 144 -14.30 8.21 7.60
CA LEU A 144 -15.22 7.43 6.77
C LEU A 144 -16.28 6.74 7.62
N ALA A 145 -15.93 6.20 8.79
CA ALA A 145 -16.86 5.53 9.70
C ALA A 145 -17.93 6.48 10.30
N ALA A 146 -17.69 7.79 10.28
CA ALA A 146 -18.68 8.78 10.68
C ALA A 146 -19.81 8.95 9.65
N GLU A 147 -19.54 8.66 8.37
CA GLU A 147 -20.46 8.86 7.25
C GLU A 147 -20.97 7.55 6.63
N ILE A 148 -20.20 6.46 6.76
CA ILE A 148 -20.41 5.17 6.09
C ILE A 148 -20.48 4.06 7.13
N THR A 149 -21.50 3.20 7.06
CA THR A 149 -21.68 2.07 7.99
C THR A 149 -20.49 1.11 8.03
N ASP A 150 -19.96 0.75 6.86
CA ASP A 150 -18.76 -0.08 6.75
C ASP A 150 -17.79 0.54 5.73
N PRO A 151 -16.77 1.29 6.19
CA PRO A 151 -15.74 1.84 5.32
C PRO A 151 -14.99 0.78 4.50
N PHE A 152 -14.93 -0.47 4.96
CA PHE A 152 -14.24 -1.57 4.24
C PHE A 152 -14.95 -2.00 2.97
N GLU A 153 -16.20 -1.56 2.76
CA GLU A 153 -16.82 -1.60 1.44
C GLU A 153 -16.01 -0.78 0.42
N TYR A 154 -15.47 0.37 0.81
CA TYR A 154 -14.82 1.26 -0.14
C TYR A 154 -13.30 1.15 -0.10
N ILE A 155 -12.68 0.97 1.06
CA ILE A 155 -11.23 0.96 1.19
C ILE A 155 -10.73 -0.12 2.16
N SER A 156 -9.67 -0.81 1.78
CA SER A 156 -9.07 -1.86 2.60
C SER A 156 -7.55 -1.90 2.49
N PHE A 157 -6.90 -2.28 3.59
CA PHE A 157 -5.46 -2.25 3.76
C PHE A 157 -4.89 -3.65 3.94
N TYR A 158 -3.78 -3.91 3.27
CA TYR A 158 -3.15 -5.22 3.15
C TYR A 158 -1.65 -5.13 3.30
N GLY A 159 -1.05 -6.26 3.68
CA GLY A 159 0.37 -6.49 3.52
C GLY A 159 0.63 -7.81 2.82
N LEU A 160 1.91 -8.15 2.67
CA LEU A 160 2.35 -9.38 2.02
C LEU A 160 3.19 -10.21 2.98
N ARG A 161 2.99 -11.53 2.98
CA ARG A 161 3.73 -12.48 3.81
C ARG A 161 3.92 -13.81 3.08
N THR A 162 5.08 -14.43 3.29
CA THR A 162 5.40 -15.75 2.75
C THR A 162 5.91 -16.70 3.83
N HIS A 163 6.05 -17.96 3.49
CA HIS A 163 6.70 -18.98 4.30
C HIS A 163 7.48 -19.95 3.43
N SER A 164 8.45 -20.61 4.03
CA SER A 164 9.22 -21.68 3.39
C SER A 164 9.78 -22.63 4.46
N GLU A 165 10.46 -23.68 4.01
CA GLU A 165 11.26 -24.56 4.86
C GLU A 165 12.74 -24.22 4.71
N LEU A 166 13.39 -23.94 5.84
CA LEU A 166 14.82 -23.70 5.92
C LEU A 166 15.44 -24.71 6.89
N GLY A 167 16.29 -25.61 6.38
CA GLY A 167 16.89 -26.66 7.20
C GLY A 167 15.86 -27.59 7.88
N GLY A 168 14.73 -27.85 7.22
CA GLY A 168 13.63 -28.67 7.74
C GLY A 168 12.67 -27.93 8.69
N ASN A 169 12.99 -26.69 9.07
CA ASN A 169 12.14 -25.86 9.92
C ASN A 169 11.26 -24.94 9.09
N LEU A 170 9.97 -24.88 9.41
CA LEU A 170 9.06 -23.91 8.84
C LEU A 170 9.42 -22.51 9.34
N THR A 171 9.57 -21.57 8.41
CA THR A 171 9.82 -20.15 8.70
C THR A 171 8.86 -19.26 7.91
N THR A 172 8.57 -18.08 8.43
CA THR A 172 7.76 -17.06 7.76
C THR A 172 8.45 -15.72 7.83
N GLU A 173 8.29 -14.91 6.79
CA GLU A 173 8.68 -13.51 6.81
C GLU A 173 7.71 -12.67 6.00
N LEU A 174 7.59 -11.39 6.36
CA LEU A 174 6.88 -10.41 5.54
C LEU A 174 7.60 -10.24 4.19
N ILE A 175 6.83 -10.02 3.13
CA ILE A 175 7.40 -9.54 1.87
C ILE A 175 7.38 -8.02 1.95
N TYR A 176 8.55 -7.40 1.85
CA TYR A 176 8.67 -5.97 2.02
C TYR A 176 8.18 -5.22 0.79
N VAL A 177 7.04 -4.54 0.91
CA VAL A 177 6.46 -3.72 -0.15
C VAL A 177 7.25 -2.42 -0.24
N HIS A 178 8.21 -2.39 -1.16
CA HIS A 178 9.01 -1.19 -1.46
C HIS A 178 8.48 -0.42 -2.68
N SER A 179 7.42 -0.91 -3.32
CA SER A 179 6.73 -0.26 -4.43
C SER A 179 6.34 1.19 -4.10
N LYS A 180 6.24 2.02 -5.13
CA LYS A 180 5.54 3.31 -5.10
C LYS A 180 4.72 3.43 -6.39
N LEU A 181 3.55 2.81 -6.34
CA LEU A 181 2.69 2.54 -7.48
C LEU A 181 1.25 2.94 -7.12
N MET A 182 0.57 3.60 -8.05
CA MET A 182 -0.89 3.72 -8.02
C MET A 182 -1.46 3.48 -9.43
N ILE A 183 -2.50 2.65 -9.51
CA ILE A 183 -3.25 2.32 -10.73
C ILE A 183 -4.67 2.82 -10.54
N VAL A 184 -5.19 3.54 -11.54
CA VAL A 184 -6.54 4.13 -11.52
C VAL A 184 -7.33 3.63 -12.71
N ASP A 185 -8.48 3.03 -12.42
CA ASP A 185 -9.50 2.57 -13.38
C ASP A 185 -8.97 1.66 -14.50
N ASP A 186 -7.85 0.97 -14.30
CA ASP A 186 -7.15 0.21 -15.33
C ASP A 186 -6.84 1.06 -16.59
N THR A 187 -6.64 2.38 -16.47
CA THR A 187 -6.32 3.27 -17.61
C THR A 187 -5.11 4.18 -17.36
N LYS A 188 -4.81 4.46 -16.09
CA LYS A 188 -3.72 5.33 -15.69
C LYS A 188 -2.88 4.67 -14.61
N VAL A 189 -1.58 4.87 -14.69
CA VAL A 189 -0.60 4.35 -13.73
C VAL A 189 0.36 5.47 -13.36
N ILE A 190 0.67 5.64 -12.08
CA ILE A 190 1.81 6.41 -11.62
C ILE A 190 2.80 5.45 -10.93
N ILE A 191 4.06 5.47 -11.37
CA ILE A 191 5.16 4.67 -10.82
C ILE A 191 6.35 5.59 -10.58
N GLY A 192 7.04 5.44 -9.45
CA GLY A 192 8.22 6.23 -9.18
C GLY A 192 8.97 5.83 -7.91
N SER A 193 9.70 6.80 -7.36
CA SER A 193 10.41 6.68 -6.08
C SER A 193 9.63 7.29 -4.90
N ALA A 194 8.68 8.18 -5.17
CA ALA A 194 7.98 8.96 -4.17
C ALA A 194 7.01 8.13 -3.31
N ASN A 195 7.27 8.08 -2.01
CA ASN A 195 6.35 7.48 -1.06
C ASN A 195 5.12 8.35 -0.80
N ILE A 196 4.04 7.78 -0.25
CA ILE A 196 2.94 8.59 0.30
C ILE A 196 3.37 9.08 1.67
N ASN A 197 4.14 10.18 1.66
CA ASN A 197 4.61 10.94 2.82
C ASN A 197 5.00 12.36 2.38
N ASP A 198 5.08 13.30 3.32
CA ASP A 198 5.45 14.67 3.01
C ASP A 198 6.89 14.76 2.51
N ARG A 199 7.79 13.92 3.05
CA ARG A 199 9.18 13.80 2.60
C ARG A 199 9.31 13.65 1.09
N SER A 200 8.44 12.87 0.47
CA SER A 200 8.49 12.61 -0.97
C SER A 200 7.62 13.57 -1.77
N LEU A 201 6.47 14.01 -1.25
CA LEU A 201 5.42 14.62 -2.07
C LEU A 201 5.47 16.16 -2.13
N ILE A 202 5.84 16.86 -1.05
CA ILE A 202 5.70 18.33 -1.00
C ILE A 202 6.76 19.11 -1.80
N GLY A 203 7.71 18.42 -2.46
CA GLY A 203 8.76 19.00 -3.31
C GLY A 203 9.90 19.73 -2.57
N LYS A 204 9.66 20.19 -1.33
CA LYS A 204 10.64 20.94 -0.51
C LYS A 204 11.66 20.05 0.21
N ARG A 205 11.37 18.75 0.32
CA ARG A 205 12.18 17.74 1.03
C ARG A 205 12.96 16.91 0.01
N ASP A 206 12.83 15.59 0.03
CA ASP A 206 13.63 14.69 -0.82
C ASP A 206 13.34 14.93 -2.30
N SER A 207 14.36 14.68 -3.13
CA SER A 207 14.20 14.69 -4.58
C SER A 207 13.65 13.37 -5.06
N GLU A 208 12.56 13.40 -5.81
CA GLU A 208 11.88 12.20 -6.29
C GLU A 208 11.61 12.27 -7.80
N LEU A 209 11.48 11.11 -8.43
CA LEU A 209 11.04 10.98 -9.82
C LEU A 209 9.86 10.02 -9.91
N ALA A 210 8.90 10.36 -10.77
CA ALA A 210 7.83 9.45 -11.15
C ALA A 210 7.47 9.62 -12.62
N ILE A 211 6.71 8.66 -13.14
CA ILE A 211 6.10 8.72 -14.46
C ILE A 211 4.61 8.46 -14.31
N VAL A 212 3.79 9.30 -14.94
CA VAL A 212 2.39 8.99 -15.20
C VAL A 212 2.32 8.37 -16.59
N VAL A 213 1.70 7.21 -16.68
CA VAL A 213 1.45 6.45 -17.88
C VAL A 213 -0.06 6.42 -18.11
N GLU A 214 -0.49 6.91 -19.26
CA GLU A 214 -1.86 6.83 -19.74
C GLU A 214 -1.91 5.93 -20.97
N ASP A 215 -2.81 4.94 -20.93
CA ASP A 215 -2.94 3.98 -22.01
C ASP A 215 -3.50 4.62 -23.29
N THR A 216 -2.82 4.41 -24.42
CA THR A 216 -3.33 4.79 -25.75
C THR A 216 -4.08 3.67 -26.44
N LYS A 217 -3.77 2.42 -26.07
CA LYS A 217 -4.41 1.23 -26.61
C LYS A 217 -5.35 0.62 -25.60
N MET A 218 -6.62 0.55 -25.99
CA MET A 218 -7.70 0.06 -25.14
C MET A 218 -8.09 -1.36 -25.52
N VAL A 219 -8.46 -2.17 -24.53
CA VAL A 219 -8.94 -3.55 -24.66
C VAL A 219 -10.26 -3.74 -23.92
N ARG A 220 -11.07 -4.71 -24.36
CA ARG A 220 -12.34 -5.05 -23.70
C ARG A 220 -12.06 -5.68 -22.32
N SER A 221 -12.79 -5.23 -21.31
CA SER A 221 -12.82 -5.79 -19.96
C SER A 221 -14.19 -5.52 -19.33
N CYS A 222 -14.30 -5.66 -18.02
CA CYS A 222 -15.48 -5.34 -17.24
C CYS A 222 -15.15 -4.52 -15.99
N MET A 223 -16.10 -3.67 -15.59
CA MET A 223 -16.14 -2.98 -14.31
C MET A 223 -17.54 -3.16 -13.74
N ASN A 224 -17.65 -3.81 -12.58
CA ASN A 224 -18.90 -4.12 -11.91
C ASN A 224 -19.90 -4.89 -12.79
N GLY A 225 -19.41 -5.86 -13.55
CA GLY A 225 -20.19 -6.68 -14.48
C GLY A 225 -20.57 -5.98 -15.80
N GLN A 226 -20.25 -4.68 -15.95
CA GLN A 226 -20.53 -3.93 -17.16
C GLN A 226 -19.32 -3.97 -18.10
N SER A 227 -19.58 -4.29 -19.37
CA SER A 227 -18.56 -4.26 -20.43
C SER A 227 -18.00 -2.85 -20.58
N CYS A 228 -16.69 -2.71 -20.55
CA CYS A 228 -16.00 -1.43 -20.71
C CYS A 228 -14.69 -1.59 -21.49
N MET A 229 -14.09 -0.47 -21.85
CA MET A 229 -12.75 -0.41 -22.43
C MET A 229 -11.77 0.03 -21.36
N VAL A 230 -10.70 -0.73 -21.17
CA VAL A 230 -9.61 -0.44 -20.24
C VAL A 230 -8.29 -0.36 -20.98
N GLY A 231 -7.29 0.27 -20.38
CA GLY A 231 -5.94 0.34 -20.91
C GLY A 231 -5.24 -1.01 -20.97
N GLN A 232 -4.52 -1.29 -22.05
CA GLN A 232 -3.81 -2.55 -22.20
C GLN A 232 -2.69 -2.70 -21.17
N TYR A 233 -1.89 -1.65 -20.94
CA TYR A 233 -0.78 -1.65 -19.98
C TYR A 233 -1.30 -1.69 -18.55
N ALA A 234 -2.11 -0.72 -18.14
CA ALA A 234 -2.59 -0.58 -16.77
C ALA A 234 -3.35 -1.83 -16.31
N SER A 235 -4.28 -2.34 -17.14
CA SER A 235 -5.00 -3.58 -16.81
C SER A 235 -4.08 -4.80 -16.76
N SER A 236 -3.09 -4.92 -17.65
CA SER A 236 -2.16 -6.06 -17.62
C SER A 236 -1.28 -6.06 -16.37
N LEU A 237 -0.75 -4.90 -15.97
CA LEU A 237 0.04 -4.73 -14.76
C LEU A 237 -0.78 -5.11 -13.53
N ARG A 238 -1.98 -4.54 -13.40
CA ARG A 238 -2.87 -4.78 -12.27
C ARG A 238 -3.34 -6.25 -12.22
N LYS A 239 -3.62 -6.89 -13.36
CA LYS A 239 -3.91 -8.35 -13.43
C LYS A 239 -2.71 -9.17 -12.97
N SER A 240 -1.49 -8.81 -13.37
CA SER A 240 -0.28 -9.53 -12.96
C SER A 240 -0.09 -9.46 -11.44
N LEU A 241 -0.18 -8.26 -10.85
CA LEU A 241 -0.06 -8.06 -9.40
C LEU A 241 -1.15 -8.81 -8.62
N PHE A 242 -2.41 -8.74 -9.08
CA PHE A 242 -3.49 -9.50 -8.45
C PHE A 242 -3.25 -11.01 -8.50
N ARG A 243 -2.73 -11.52 -9.62
CA ARG A 243 -2.40 -12.94 -9.77
C ARG A 243 -1.23 -13.35 -8.89
N GLU A 244 -0.21 -12.51 -8.75
CA GLU A 244 0.89 -12.74 -7.82
C GLU A 244 0.39 -12.83 -6.38
N HIS A 245 -0.31 -11.80 -5.91
CA HIS A 245 -0.76 -11.69 -4.52
C HIS A 245 -1.77 -12.76 -4.13
N LEU A 246 -2.54 -13.28 -5.09
CA LEU A 246 -3.48 -14.39 -4.92
C LEU A 246 -2.88 -15.77 -5.23
N GLY A 247 -1.62 -15.86 -5.68
CA GLY A 247 -0.95 -17.13 -5.95
C GLY A 247 -1.48 -17.87 -7.19
N LEU A 248 -1.86 -17.11 -8.22
CA LEU A 248 -2.49 -17.58 -9.46
C LEU A 248 -1.51 -17.66 -10.64
N MET A 249 -0.23 -17.37 -10.45
CA MET A 249 0.76 -17.31 -11.54
C MET A 249 1.01 -18.67 -12.23
N SER A 250 1.05 -19.77 -11.48
CA SER A 250 1.45 -21.09 -11.98
C SER A 250 0.31 -22.09 -12.22
N LYS A 251 -0.96 -21.68 -12.02
CA LYS A 251 -2.11 -22.61 -12.03
C LYS A 251 -3.19 -22.18 -13.02
N LYS A 252 -3.74 -23.16 -13.76
CA LYS A 252 -5.06 -23.00 -14.39
C LYS A 252 -6.07 -22.78 -13.26
N THR A 253 -6.65 -21.60 -13.21
CA THR A 253 -7.58 -21.17 -12.16
C THR A 253 -8.89 -20.73 -12.79
N SER A 254 -9.99 -20.97 -12.09
CA SER A 254 -11.31 -20.42 -12.43
C SER A 254 -11.50 -19.00 -11.89
N ILE A 255 -10.57 -18.50 -11.06
CA ILE A 255 -10.64 -17.15 -10.51
C ILE A 255 -10.34 -16.15 -11.62
N ASP A 256 -11.35 -15.36 -11.96
CA ASP A 256 -11.21 -14.22 -12.85
C ASP A 256 -10.82 -12.97 -12.04
N VAL A 257 -9.74 -12.31 -12.47
CA VAL A 257 -9.24 -11.05 -11.89
C VAL A 257 -9.54 -9.86 -12.81
N SER A 258 -10.39 -10.04 -13.83
CA SER A 258 -10.63 -9.01 -14.85
C SER A 258 -11.48 -7.85 -14.35
N ASP A 259 -12.40 -8.10 -13.40
CA ASP A 259 -13.26 -7.09 -12.79
C ASP A 259 -12.80 -6.76 -11.36
N PRO A 260 -12.08 -5.63 -11.16
CA PRO A 260 -11.52 -5.28 -9.87
C PRO A 260 -12.55 -4.66 -8.91
N VAL A 261 -13.80 -4.46 -9.30
CA VAL A 261 -14.81 -3.80 -8.41
C VAL A 261 -16.02 -4.67 -8.11
N LEU A 262 -16.20 -5.76 -8.87
CA LEU A 262 -17.26 -6.73 -8.66
C LEU A 262 -17.22 -7.26 -7.22
N SER A 263 -18.35 -7.16 -6.52
CA SER A 263 -18.48 -7.58 -5.12
C SER A 263 -18.04 -9.03 -4.89
N GLY A 264 -18.37 -9.93 -5.83
CA GLY A 264 -17.95 -11.33 -5.79
C GLY A 264 -16.43 -11.52 -5.83
N PHE A 265 -15.70 -10.66 -6.56
CA PHE A 265 -14.24 -10.65 -6.56
C PHE A 265 -13.71 -9.97 -5.30
N TYR A 266 -14.11 -8.72 -5.03
CA TYR A 266 -13.59 -7.91 -3.92
C TYR A 266 -13.75 -8.61 -2.55
N LYS A 267 -14.97 -9.04 -2.22
CA LYS A 267 -15.26 -9.70 -0.94
C LYS A 267 -14.98 -11.19 -1.00
N GLY A 268 -15.50 -11.85 -2.05
CA GLY A 268 -15.53 -13.30 -2.15
C GLY A 268 -14.19 -13.94 -2.49
N VAL A 269 -13.26 -13.19 -3.09
CA VAL A 269 -11.93 -13.66 -3.46
C VAL A 269 -10.85 -12.89 -2.71
N TRP A 270 -10.74 -11.57 -2.93
CA TRP A 270 -9.61 -10.77 -2.45
C TRP A 270 -9.58 -10.67 -0.91
N MET A 271 -10.61 -10.09 -0.30
CA MET A 271 -10.71 -9.97 1.16
C MET A 271 -10.73 -11.35 1.82
N LYS A 272 -11.51 -12.29 1.30
CA LYS A 272 -11.59 -13.65 1.84
C LYS A 272 -10.22 -14.33 1.89
N GLN A 273 -9.44 -14.25 0.82
CA GLN A 273 -8.11 -14.86 0.77
C GLN A 273 -7.14 -14.19 1.75
N ALA A 274 -7.17 -12.85 1.85
CA ALA A 274 -6.38 -12.12 2.84
C ALA A 274 -6.73 -12.56 4.28
N THR A 275 -8.01 -12.69 4.61
CA THR A 275 -8.49 -13.16 5.92
C THR A 275 -8.04 -14.59 6.22
N ILE A 276 -8.15 -15.50 5.24
CA ILE A 276 -7.70 -16.89 5.39
C ILE A 276 -6.19 -16.92 5.66
N ASN A 277 -5.39 -16.24 4.81
CA ASN A 277 -3.94 -16.20 4.95
C ASN A 277 -3.53 -15.63 6.32
N THR A 278 -4.12 -14.51 6.73
CA THR A 278 -3.86 -13.88 8.04
C THR A 278 -4.14 -14.86 9.18
N SER A 279 -5.30 -15.53 9.16
CA SER A 279 -5.66 -16.51 10.19
C SER A 279 -4.71 -17.70 10.23
N MET A 280 -4.26 -18.20 9.07
CA MET A 280 -3.34 -19.34 9.02
C MET A 280 -1.94 -18.95 9.51
N TYR A 281 -1.41 -17.81 9.06
CA TYR A 281 -0.12 -17.32 9.52
C TYR A 281 -0.11 -17.07 11.03
N ASP A 282 -1.14 -16.42 11.56
CA ASP A 282 -1.30 -16.22 13.01
C ASP A 282 -1.31 -17.54 13.78
N LYS A 283 -2.07 -18.54 13.34
CA LYS A 283 -2.17 -19.83 14.02
C LYS A 283 -0.86 -20.62 14.00
N VAL A 284 -0.14 -20.55 12.87
CA VAL A 284 1.04 -21.38 12.66
C VAL A 284 2.30 -20.76 13.28
N PHE A 285 2.43 -19.44 13.20
CA PHE A 285 3.66 -18.73 13.55
C PHE A 285 3.54 -17.72 14.69
N ASN A 286 2.33 -17.43 15.19
CA ASN A 286 2.08 -16.33 16.14
C ASN A 286 2.66 -14.99 15.63
N CYS A 287 2.42 -14.69 14.35
CA CYS A 287 3.01 -13.54 13.64
C CYS A 287 2.84 -12.20 14.36
N ILE A 288 3.84 -11.35 14.19
CA ILE A 288 3.79 -9.91 14.48
C ILE A 288 3.96 -9.17 13.14
N PRO A 289 3.22 -8.08 12.90
CA PRO A 289 2.19 -7.50 13.74
C PRO A 289 0.86 -8.28 13.67
N SER A 290 0.00 -8.13 14.68
CA SER A 290 -1.31 -8.82 14.76
C SER A 290 -2.33 -8.00 15.56
N ASP A 291 -3.59 -8.03 15.13
CA ASP A 291 -4.71 -7.38 15.83
C ASP A 291 -5.04 -8.01 17.18
N LYS A 292 -4.39 -9.13 17.55
CA LYS A 292 -4.53 -9.76 18.87
C LYS A 292 -3.63 -9.13 19.95
N VAL A 293 -2.66 -8.31 19.53
CA VAL A 293 -1.67 -7.68 20.42
C VAL A 293 -1.93 -6.20 20.49
N HIS A 294 -2.44 -5.71 21.61
CA HIS A 294 -2.87 -4.32 21.77
C HIS A 294 -1.88 -3.47 22.55
N ASN A 295 -0.91 -4.08 23.24
CA ASN A 295 0.10 -3.40 24.05
C ASN A 295 1.40 -4.22 24.16
N PHE A 296 2.47 -3.60 24.67
CA PHE A 296 3.78 -4.24 24.78
C PHE A 296 3.79 -5.40 25.80
N HIS A 297 2.89 -5.39 26.79
CA HIS A 297 2.75 -6.50 27.71
C HIS A 297 2.21 -7.75 27.00
N GLU A 298 1.15 -7.61 26.21
CA GLU A 298 0.59 -8.66 25.35
C GLU A 298 1.62 -9.14 24.31
N LEU A 299 2.42 -8.23 23.74
CA LEU A 299 3.49 -8.57 22.80
C LEU A 299 4.51 -9.52 23.44
N ARG A 300 5.05 -9.14 24.61
CA ARG A 300 6.00 -9.96 25.36
C ARG A 300 5.40 -11.30 25.78
N HIS A 301 4.12 -11.33 26.12
CA HIS A 301 3.43 -12.58 26.45
C HIS A 301 3.32 -13.48 25.22
N GLN A 302 2.90 -12.96 24.07
CA GLN A 302 2.79 -13.72 22.83
C GLN A 302 4.13 -14.28 22.35
N GLN A 303 5.21 -13.52 22.46
CA GLN A 303 6.56 -13.97 22.08
C GLN A 303 7.08 -15.13 22.92
N LYS A 304 6.55 -15.34 24.14
CA LYS A 304 6.89 -16.48 25.00
C LYS A 304 6.11 -17.76 24.65
N ILE A 305 4.99 -17.63 23.93
CA ILE A 305 4.17 -18.78 23.54
C ILE A 305 4.87 -19.50 22.39
N GLU A 306 5.18 -20.77 22.58
CA GLU A 306 5.79 -21.58 21.53
C GLU A 306 4.80 -21.78 20.37
N PRO A 307 5.15 -21.37 19.14
CA PRO A 307 4.25 -21.41 18.00
C PRO A 307 4.03 -22.82 17.46
N LEU A 308 2.90 -23.04 16.79
CA LEU A 308 2.48 -24.35 16.30
C LEU A 308 3.49 -25.00 15.35
N HIS A 309 4.20 -24.23 14.53
CA HIS A 309 5.23 -24.77 13.63
C HIS A 309 6.40 -25.44 14.36
N LYS A 310 6.62 -25.13 15.65
CA LYS A 310 7.62 -25.80 16.50
C LYS A 310 7.00 -26.97 17.27
N THR A 311 5.83 -26.77 17.87
CA THR A 311 5.18 -27.78 18.73
C THR A 311 4.53 -28.92 17.94
N CYS A 312 3.95 -28.65 16.76
CA CYS A 312 3.35 -29.65 15.89
C CYS A 312 3.57 -29.32 14.39
N PRO A 313 4.78 -29.57 13.85
CA PRO A 313 5.14 -29.22 12.47
C PRO A 313 4.22 -29.85 11.41
N THR A 314 3.73 -31.07 11.63
CA THR A 314 2.83 -31.77 10.70
C THR A 314 1.51 -31.03 10.53
N GLU A 315 0.90 -30.60 11.64
CA GLU A 315 -0.34 -29.82 11.61
C GLU A 315 -0.09 -28.42 11.03
N ALA A 316 1.04 -27.80 11.35
CA ALA A 316 1.45 -26.54 10.75
C ALA A 316 1.52 -26.62 9.21
N ARG A 317 2.19 -27.65 8.66
CA ARG A 317 2.24 -27.89 7.20
C ARG A 317 0.84 -28.06 6.62
N ARG A 318 -0.05 -28.82 7.29
CA ARG A 318 -1.43 -29.02 6.86
C ARG A 318 -2.21 -27.70 6.79
N LEU A 319 -2.10 -26.85 7.80
CA LEU A 319 -2.76 -25.53 7.81
C LEU A 319 -2.21 -24.61 6.71
N LEU A 320 -0.90 -24.62 6.48
CA LEU A 320 -0.26 -23.80 5.45
C LEU A 320 -0.68 -24.18 4.02
N THR A 321 -1.17 -25.40 3.78
CA THR A 321 -1.75 -25.76 2.47
C THR A 321 -2.98 -24.90 2.08
N LYS A 322 -3.64 -24.28 3.06
CA LYS A 322 -4.78 -23.38 2.84
C LYS A 322 -4.36 -21.97 2.43
N VAL A 323 -3.11 -21.59 2.68
CA VAL A 323 -2.55 -20.31 2.24
C VAL A 323 -2.44 -20.33 0.71
N LYS A 324 -2.86 -19.24 0.07
CA LYS A 324 -2.71 -19.00 -1.37
C LYS A 324 -2.21 -17.58 -1.59
N GLY A 325 -1.18 -17.45 -2.41
CA GLY A 325 -0.51 -16.18 -2.63
C GLY A 325 0.12 -15.62 -1.35
N HIS A 326 0.22 -14.31 -1.29
CA HIS A 326 0.98 -13.58 -0.28
C HIS A 326 0.12 -12.58 0.51
N LEU A 327 -1.07 -12.25 0.01
CA LEU A 327 -1.93 -11.22 0.58
C LEU A 327 -2.38 -11.56 2.00
N VAL A 328 -2.23 -10.62 2.94
CA VAL A 328 -2.75 -10.68 4.31
C VAL A 328 -3.38 -9.34 4.67
N LEU A 329 -4.27 -9.32 5.66
CA LEU A 329 -4.84 -8.09 6.19
C LEU A 329 -3.75 -7.29 6.91
N LEU A 330 -3.75 -5.97 6.74
CA LEU A 330 -2.93 -5.08 7.57
C LEU A 330 -3.57 -5.01 8.97
N PRO A 331 -2.85 -5.32 10.06
CA PRO A 331 -3.41 -5.27 11.41
C PRO A 331 -3.53 -3.81 11.88
N LEU A 332 -4.74 -3.28 11.91
CA LEU A 332 -5.02 -1.88 12.27
C LEU A 332 -5.05 -1.64 13.79
N ARG A 333 -5.19 -2.70 14.58
CA ARG A 333 -5.30 -2.67 16.05
C ARG A 333 -4.01 -3.07 16.77
N PHE A 334 -2.96 -3.42 16.04
CA PHE A 334 -1.68 -3.79 16.65
C PHE A 334 -1.09 -2.63 17.48
N LEU A 335 -0.87 -2.85 18.79
CA LEU A 335 -0.38 -1.85 19.74
C LEU A 335 -1.25 -0.57 19.82
N TYR A 336 -2.57 -0.67 19.60
CA TYR A 336 -3.44 0.51 19.61
C TYR A 336 -3.60 1.18 20.99
N ARG A 337 -3.25 0.50 22.08
CA ARG A 337 -3.26 1.05 23.45
C ARG A 337 -1.92 1.67 23.86
N GLU A 338 -0.95 1.70 22.95
CA GLU A 338 0.39 2.25 23.22
C GLU A 338 0.59 3.60 22.54
N HIS A 339 1.32 4.48 23.22
CA HIS A 339 1.85 5.70 22.62
C HIS A 339 3.17 5.36 21.91
N LEU A 340 3.08 5.13 20.61
CA LEU A 340 4.21 4.71 19.77
C LEU A 340 5.20 5.84 19.39
N GLN A 341 4.92 7.07 19.82
CA GLN A 341 5.86 8.18 19.69
C GLN A 341 7.00 8.03 20.72
N PRO A 342 8.21 8.48 20.41
CA PRO A 342 9.28 8.56 21.40
C PRO A 342 8.82 9.48 22.54
N ALA A 343 8.95 9.04 23.79
CA ALA A 343 8.58 9.86 24.94
C ALA A 343 9.44 11.14 24.97
N ILE A 344 8.80 12.30 24.79
CA ILE A 344 9.43 13.62 24.88
C ILE A 344 9.93 13.78 26.33
N GLY A 345 11.25 13.68 26.54
CA GLY A 345 11.88 13.86 27.85
C GLY A 345 12.84 12.76 28.30
N PHE A 346 12.88 11.60 27.63
CA PHE A 346 13.77 10.48 28.02
C PHE A 346 15.12 10.43 27.29
N GLY A 347 15.48 11.46 26.52
CA GLY A 347 16.82 11.57 25.92
C GLY A 347 17.14 10.54 24.83
N THR A 348 16.13 9.87 24.24
CA THR A 348 16.35 9.05 23.05
C THR A 348 16.65 9.93 21.84
N LYS A 349 17.53 9.48 20.94
CA LYS A 349 17.94 10.27 19.77
C LYS A 349 16.72 10.62 18.91
N GLU A 350 15.78 9.72 18.79
CA GLU A 350 14.56 9.84 17.99
C GLU A 350 13.58 10.89 18.55
N ALA A 351 13.56 11.11 19.87
CA ALA A 351 12.74 12.14 20.52
C ALA A 351 13.31 13.56 20.32
N LEU A 352 14.61 13.67 20.04
CA LEU A 352 15.30 14.95 19.79
C LEU A 352 15.23 15.36 18.31
N VAL A 353 14.78 14.46 17.44
CA VAL A 353 14.72 14.67 16.00
C VAL A 353 13.37 15.32 15.62
N PRO A 354 13.36 16.35 14.76
CA PRO A 354 12.11 16.96 14.29
C PRO A 354 11.14 15.96 13.68
N THR A 355 9.85 16.09 13.99
CA THR A 355 8.77 15.22 13.49
C THR A 355 8.80 15.05 11.97
N MET A 356 9.20 16.10 11.24
CA MET A 356 9.32 16.10 9.76
C MET A 356 10.29 15.06 9.19
N ILE A 357 11.16 14.45 10.01
CA ILE A 357 12.03 13.35 9.54
C ILE A 357 11.23 12.07 9.33
N TRP A 358 10.13 11.93 10.06
CA TRP A 358 9.28 10.74 10.08
C TRP A 358 8.02 10.87 9.23
N THR A 359 7.71 12.08 8.74
CA THR A 359 6.47 12.38 8.00
C THR A 359 6.64 12.64 6.51
#